data_AF-A0A0A8LEC8-F1
#
_entry.id   AF-A0A0A8LEC8-F1
#
_cell.length_a   1.000
_cell.length_b   1.000
_cell.length_c   1.000
_cell.angle_alpha   90.00
_cell.angle_beta   90.00
_cell.angle_gamma   90.00
#
_symmetry.space_group_name_H-M   'P 1'
#
loop_
_entity.id
_entity.type
_entity.pdbx_description
1 polymer ?
#
loop_
_entity_poly.entity_id
_entity_poly.type
_entity_poly.pdbx_seq_one_letter_code
_entity_poly.pdbx_strand_id
1 'polypeptide(L)'
;CIDTNKNFSLALGIKHSTLTNGLKYSLATGNWGDQKKAMSSTAGVSQVLNRYTFASTLSHLRRTNTPIGRDGKLAKPRQLHNTHWGLVCPAETPEGQACGLVKNLSLMCYVSVGTPADPIVEFMIARGMEVLEEYEPLQYPNATKVFVNGTWVGVHQDPKNLVNLVQGLRRKNVISFEVSLVRDIRDREFKIFSDAGRVMRPLFTV
;
A
#
# COMPACT_ATOMS: atom_id res chain seq x y z
N CYS A 1 -16.45 31.15 31.34
CA CYS A 1 -17.50 30.83 30.36
C CYS A 1 -18.83 30.57 31.06
N ILE A 2 -18.92 29.59 31.98
CA ILE A 2 -20.13 29.34 32.79
C ILE A 2 -20.31 30.43 33.88
N ASP A 3 -19.25 30.79 34.62
CA ASP A 3 -19.33 31.83 35.67
C ASP A 3 -19.48 33.28 35.16
N THR A 4 -19.40 33.49 33.85
CA THR A 4 -19.33 34.82 33.22
C THR A 4 -20.40 35.06 32.16
N ASN A 5 -21.32 34.11 31.97
CA ASN A 5 -22.40 34.14 30.98
C ASN A 5 -21.94 34.54 29.54
N LYS A 6 -20.69 34.21 29.19
CA LYS A 6 -20.09 34.51 27.88
C LYS A 6 -20.23 33.29 26.97
N ASN A 7 -20.65 33.53 25.72
CA ASN A 7 -20.72 32.50 24.70
C ASN A 7 -19.38 31.78 24.54
N PHE A 8 -19.40 30.46 24.70
CA PHE A 8 -18.23 29.61 24.55
C PHE A 8 -17.80 29.58 23.08
N SER A 9 -16.61 30.07 22.77
CA SER A 9 -16.05 30.07 21.42
C SER A 9 -14.92 29.03 21.32
N LEU A 10 -15.18 27.95 20.58
CA LEU A 10 -14.20 26.89 20.31
C LEU A 10 -12.95 27.42 19.58
N ALA A 11 -13.12 28.48 18.78
CA ALA A 11 -12.04 29.10 18.01
C ALA A 11 -10.91 29.65 18.88
N LEU A 12 -11.19 30.06 20.13
CA LEU A 12 -10.18 30.56 21.07
C LEU A 12 -9.19 29.48 21.52
N GLY A 13 -9.58 28.20 21.45
CA GLY A 13 -8.73 27.05 21.82
C GLY A 13 -7.93 26.47 20.66
N ILE A 14 -8.25 26.82 19.40
CA ILE A 14 -7.66 26.20 18.21
C ILE A 14 -6.56 27.10 17.65
N LYS A 15 -5.31 26.63 17.71
CA LYS A 15 -4.15 27.32 17.12
C LYS A 15 -3.86 26.78 15.72
N HIS A 16 -4.32 27.49 14.69
CA HIS A 16 -4.06 27.13 13.29
C HIS A 16 -2.56 27.07 12.95
N SER A 17 -1.74 27.89 13.62
CA SER A 17 -0.29 27.97 13.39
C SER A 17 0.44 26.66 13.68
N THR A 18 -0.10 25.81 14.57
CA THR A 18 0.46 24.49 14.85
C THR A 18 0.52 23.63 13.59
N LEU A 19 -0.58 23.57 12.83
CA LEU A 19 -0.65 22.77 11.61
C LEU A 19 0.18 23.41 10.49
N THR A 20 0.03 24.73 10.30
CA THR A 20 0.74 25.47 9.24
C THR A 20 2.25 25.36 9.39
N ASN A 21 2.78 25.62 10.59
CA ASN A 21 4.22 25.57 10.85
C ASN A 21 4.75 24.14 10.86
N GLY A 22 3.97 23.18 11.36
CA GLY A 22 4.31 21.76 11.35
C GLY A 22 4.50 21.24 9.92
N LEU A 23 3.51 21.45 9.04
CA LEU A 23 3.59 21.01 7.63
C LEU A 23 4.72 21.71 6.87
N LYS A 24 4.86 23.03 7.03
CA LYS A 24 5.94 23.80 6.39
C LYS A 24 7.31 23.25 6.79
N TYR A 25 7.52 22.99 8.08
CA TYR A 25 8.77 22.45 8.58
C TYR A 25 9.06 21.05 8.06
N SER A 26 8.12 20.11 8.17
CA SER A 26 8.35 18.71 7.76
C SER A 26 8.59 18.57 6.26
N LEU A 27 7.87 19.35 5.44
CA LEU A 27 8.08 19.35 3.98
C LEU A 27 9.40 20.03 3.59
N ALA A 28 9.80 21.12 4.26
CA ALA A 28 11.04 21.83 3.95
C ALA A 28 12.30 21.07 4.40
N THR A 29 12.24 20.42 5.56
CA THR A 29 13.40 19.73 6.16
C THR A 29 13.47 18.25 5.83
N GLY A 30 12.34 17.64 5.42
CA GLY A 30 12.23 16.20 5.23
C GLY A 30 12.21 15.40 6.55
N ASN A 31 12.09 16.07 7.69
CA ASN A 31 11.99 15.45 9.01
C ASN A 31 10.52 15.33 9.43
N TRP A 32 10.02 14.10 9.46
CA TRP A 32 8.66 13.79 9.89
C TRP A 32 8.68 13.32 11.35
N GLY A 33 8.23 14.16 12.27
CA GLY A 33 8.20 13.89 13.71
C GLY A 33 8.16 15.18 14.56
N ASP A 34 8.17 15.01 15.88
CA ASP A 34 8.22 16.14 16.82
C ASP A 34 9.58 16.84 16.74
N GLN A 35 9.53 18.15 16.49
CA GLN A 35 10.72 19.02 16.41
C GLN A 35 11.57 18.97 17.68
N LYS A 36 10.95 18.74 18.84
CA LYS A 36 11.65 18.66 20.13
C LYS A 36 12.34 17.32 20.37
N LYS A 37 12.03 16.30 19.57
CA LYS A 37 12.58 14.93 19.68
C LYS A 37 13.13 14.45 18.35
N ALA A 38 14.21 15.10 17.89
CA ALA A 38 14.84 14.82 16.59
C ALA A 38 15.23 13.35 16.37
N MET A 39 15.56 12.61 17.44
CA MET A 39 15.98 11.19 17.37
C MET A 39 14.87 10.22 16.93
N SER A 40 13.59 10.60 16.99
CA SER A 40 12.49 9.74 16.54
C SER A 40 11.91 10.17 15.18
N SER A 41 12.55 11.12 14.49
CA SER A 41 12.05 11.64 13.22
C SER A 41 12.48 10.75 12.05
N THR A 42 11.54 10.48 11.12
CA THR A 42 11.88 9.84 9.85
C THR A 42 12.44 10.89 8.91
N ALA A 43 13.75 10.87 8.70
CA ALA A 43 14.45 11.82 7.84
C ALA A 43 14.44 11.37 6.37
N GLY A 44 14.50 12.35 5.46
CA GLY A 44 14.77 12.13 4.03
C GLY A 44 13.55 11.72 3.20
N VAL A 45 12.33 11.87 3.75
CA VAL A 45 11.06 11.67 3.02
C VAL A 45 10.84 12.79 1.99
N SER A 46 11.14 14.03 2.36
CA SER A 46 11.15 15.18 1.43
C SER A 46 12.58 15.50 1.03
N GLN A 47 12.78 15.81 -0.25
CA GLN A 47 14.08 16.15 -0.84
C GLN A 47 13.92 17.27 -1.87
N VAL A 48 14.94 18.10 -2.04
CA VAL A 48 14.96 19.13 -3.08
C VAL A 48 15.00 18.48 -4.45
N LEU A 49 14.11 18.90 -5.35
CA LEU A 49 13.99 18.35 -6.70
C LEU A 49 15.29 18.57 -7.50
N ASN A 50 15.87 17.48 -8.02
CA ASN A 50 17.00 17.53 -8.94
C ASN A 50 16.55 18.06 -10.32
N ARG A 51 17.24 19.12 -10.81
CA ARG A 51 16.94 19.82 -12.07
C ARG A 51 18.16 19.96 -12.99
N TYR A 52 19.15 19.05 -12.92
CA TYR A 52 20.32 19.11 -13.81
C TYR A 52 19.94 18.89 -15.29
N THR A 53 19.02 17.97 -15.55
CA THR A 53 18.46 17.68 -16.89
C THR A 53 16.98 17.30 -16.76
N PHE A 54 16.23 17.39 -17.86
CA PHE A 54 14.84 16.93 -17.92
C PHE A 54 14.68 15.47 -17.44
N ALA A 55 15.55 14.57 -17.92
CA ALA A 55 15.55 13.16 -17.52
C ALA A 55 15.84 12.98 -16.02
N SER A 56 16.78 13.75 -15.45
CA SER A 56 17.10 13.68 -14.02
C SER A 56 15.91 14.07 -13.13
N THR A 57 15.08 15.03 -13.58
CA THR A 57 13.87 15.42 -12.86
C THR A 57 12.83 14.30 -12.86
N LEU A 58 12.59 13.66 -14.01
CA LEU A 58 11.65 12.53 -14.10
C LEU A 58 12.10 11.32 -13.27
N SER A 59 13.39 10.97 -13.33
CA SER A 59 13.98 9.91 -12.50
C SER A 59 13.79 10.21 -11.02
N HIS A 60 14.05 11.45 -10.59
CA HIS A 60 13.94 11.81 -9.18
C HIS A 60 12.52 11.65 -8.62
N LEU A 61 11.49 11.95 -9.42
CA LEU A 61 10.09 11.77 -9.03
C LEU A 61 9.67 10.31 -8.88
N ARG A 62 10.38 9.36 -9.50
CA ARG A 62 10.07 7.92 -9.48
C ARG A 62 10.93 7.12 -8.51
N ARG A 63 11.72 7.82 -7.71
CA ARG A 63 12.65 7.24 -6.74
C ARG A 63 11.90 6.71 -5.52
N THR A 64 12.23 5.49 -5.09
CA THR A 64 11.81 4.91 -3.82
C THR A 64 13.05 4.66 -2.95
N ASN A 65 12.91 4.94 -1.65
CA ASN A 65 13.98 4.78 -0.68
C ASN A 65 13.59 3.73 0.36
N THR A 66 14.47 2.77 0.59
CA THR A 66 14.27 1.76 1.64
C THR A 66 14.71 2.36 2.99
N PRO A 67 13.89 2.34 4.05
CA PRO A 67 14.18 2.98 5.33
C PRO A 67 15.17 2.15 6.16
N ILE A 68 16.39 1.95 5.65
CA ILE A 68 17.46 1.18 6.28
C ILE A 68 18.70 2.06 6.39
N GLY A 69 19.39 1.96 7.54
CA GLY A 69 20.65 2.64 7.80
C GLY A 69 21.69 2.28 6.73
N ARG A 70 22.40 3.29 6.22
CA ARG A 70 23.36 3.13 5.13
C ARG A 70 24.68 2.47 5.57
N ASP A 71 24.87 2.30 6.88
CA ASP A 71 26.10 1.77 7.48
C ASP A 71 26.22 0.24 7.36
N GLY A 72 25.15 -0.46 6.97
CA GLY A 72 25.14 -1.90 6.77
C GLY A 72 25.68 -2.34 5.40
N LYS A 73 26.80 -3.06 5.36
CA LYS A 73 27.33 -3.77 4.17
C LYS A 73 26.63 -5.12 3.90
N LEU A 74 25.36 -5.26 4.28
CA LEU A 74 24.63 -6.50 4.09
C LEU A 74 24.15 -6.64 2.64
N ALA A 75 24.32 -7.82 2.06
CA ALA A 75 23.90 -8.11 0.68
C ALA A 75 22.36 -8.09 0.52
N LYS A 76 21.61 -8.59 1.50
CA LYS A 76 20.15 -8.43 1.57
C LYS A 76 19.84 -7.23 2.46
N PRO A 77 18.98 -6.28 2.05
CA PRO A 77 18.03 -6.31 0.93
C PRO A 77 18.53 -5.64 -0.37
N ARG A 78 19.84 -5.40 -0.53
CA ARG A 78 20.42 -4.66 -1.66
C ARG A 78 20.41 -5.46 -2.97
N GLN A 79 20.53 -6.78 -2.89
CA GLN A 79 20.56 -7.66 -4.05
C GLN A 79 19.25 -7.57 -4.86
N LEU A 80 19.40 -7.54 -6.19
CA LEU A 80 18.25 -7.62 -7.09
C LEU A 80 17.52 -8.96 -6.89
N HIS A 81 16.23 -8.89 -6.59
CA HIS A 81 15.38 -10.06 -6.40
C HIS A 81 14.45 -10.26 -7.61
N ASN A 82 14.11 -11.50 -7.93
CA ASN A 82 13.27 -11.82 -9.10
C ASN A 82 11.88 -11.15 -9.06
N THR A 83 11.34 -10.89 -7.86
CA THR A 83 10.07 -10.17 -7.70
C THR A 83 10.12 -8.72 -8.16
N HIS A 84 11.32 -8.14 -8.33
CA HIS A 84 11.48 -6.80 -8.89
C HIS A 84 11.18 -6.74 -10.38
N TRP A 85 11.20 -7.89 -11.09
CA TRP A 85 11.12 -7.93 -12.54
C TRP A 85 9.95 -7.12 -13.04
N GLY A 86 10.29 -6.08 -13.81
CA GLY A 86 9.41 -5.09 -14.42
C GLY A 86 8.73 -4.10 -13.47
N LEU A 87 8.88 -4.18 -12.14
CA LEU A 87 8.28 -3.20 -11.20
C LEU A 87 9.25 -2.04 -10.98
N VAL A 88 10.53 -2.36 -10.90
CA VAL A 88 11.62 -1.41 -10.70
C VAL A 88 12.66 -1.58 -11.80
N CYS A 89 13.39 -0.51 -12.10
CA CYS A 89 14.54 -0.56 -12.99
C CYS A 89 15.65 -1.41 -12.34
N PRO A 90 16.19 -2.44 -13.02
CA PRO A 90 17.20 -3.32 -12.44
C PRO A 90 18.58 -2.65 -12.32
N ALA A 91 18.84 -1.61 -13.13
CA ALA A 91 20.15 -0.97 -13.23
C ALA A 91 20.23 0.41 -12.55
N GLU A 92 19.11 1.13 -12.45
CA GLU A 92 19.11 2.52 -11.97
C GLU A 92 19.11 2.59 -10.44
N THR A 93 20.30 2.43 -9.85
CA THR A 93 20.58 2.57 -8.43
C THR A 93 21.90 3.33 -8.24
N PRO A 94 22.05 4.18 -7.22
CA PRO A 94 23.31 4.87 -6.96
C PRO A 94 24.43 3.89 -6.58
N GLU A 95 25.66 4.26 -6.87
CA GLU A 95 26.84 3.52 -6.44
C GLU A 95 27.09 3.65 -4.92
N GLY A 96 27.86 2.73 -4.35
CA GLY A 96 28.29 2.78 -2.95
C GLY A 96 27.20 2.44 -1.93
N GLN A 97 27.14 3.19 -0.83
CA GLN A 97 26.34 2.83 0.36
C GLN A 97 24.82 2.83 0.14
N ALA A 98 24.33 3.44 -0.94
CA ALA A 98 22.90 3.47 -1.27
C ALA A 98 22.51 2.43 -2.35
N CYS A 99 23.48 1.68 -2.88
CA CYS A 99 23.25 0.66 -3.90
C CYS A 99 22.22 -0.38 -3.41
N GLY A 100 21.19 -0.58 -4.22
CA GLY A 100 20.06 -1.49 -3.95
C GLY A 100 19.03 -0.97 -2.94
N LEU A 101 19.32 0.10 -2.20
CA LEU A 101 18.38 0.73 -1.25
C LEU A 101 17.52 1.80 -1.90
N VAL A 102 18.10 2.52 -2.86
CA VAL A 102 17.40 3.47 -3.71
C VAL A 102 17.06 2.79 -5.03
N LYS A 103 15.77 2.73 -5.36
CA LYS A 103 15.25 2.09 -6.56
C LYS A 103 14.41 3.08 -7.35
N ASN A 104 14.22 2.83 -8.64
CA ASN A 104 13.36 3.65 -9.49
C ASN A 104 12.24 2.80 -10.08
N LEU A 105 11.01 3.32 -10.08
CA LEU A 105 9.85 2.63 -10.65
C LEU A 105 10.02 2.47 -12.17
N SER A 106 9.71 1.27 -12.69
CA SER A 106 9.73 0.99 -14.13
C SER A 106 8.68 1.83 -14.87
N LEU A 107 8.87 2.06 -16.18
CA LEU A 107 7.98 2.92 -16.99
C LEU A 107 6.49 2.63 -16.79
N MET A 108 6.11 1.34 -16.86
CA MET A 108 4.72 0.89 -16.72
C MET A 108 4.29 0.58 -15.28
N CYS A 109 5.14 0.85 -14.28
CA CYS A 109 4.78 0.64 -12.89
C CYS A 109 3.67 1.61 -12.46
N TYR A 110 2.67 1.05 -11.78
CA TYR A 110 1.57 1.78 -11.16
C TYR A 110 1.55 1.48 -9.66
N VAL A 111 1.26 2.47 -8.82
CA VAL A 111 1.15 2.31 -7.36
C VAL A 111 -0.32 2.45 -6.97
N SER A 112 -0.89 1.44 -6.30
CA SER A 112 -2.30 1.47 -5.92
C SER A 112 -2.60 2.60 -4.95
N VAL A 113 -3.73 3.28 -5.16
CA VAL A 113 -4.25 4.30 -4.24
C VAL A 113 -5.18 3.69 -3.18
N GLY A 114 -5.66 2.47 -3.44
CA GLY A 114 -6.51 1.72 -2.52
C GLY A 114 -7.99 1.97 -2.77
N THR A 115 -8.81 0.96 -2.46
CA THR A 115 -10.27 1.01 -2.60
C THR A 115 -10.97 0.32 -1.44
N PRO A 116 -12.19 0.77 -1.07
CA PRO A 116 -13.00 0.10 -0.06
C PRO A 116 -13.21 -1.38 -0.37
N ALA A 117 -13.11 -2.23 0.64
CA ALA A 117 -13.21 -3.68 0.50
C ALA A 117 -14.62 -4.21 0.75
N ASP A 118 -15.44 -3.49 1.53
CA ASP A 118 -16.77 -3.92 1.98
C ASP A 118 -17.70 -4.36 0.84
N PRO A 119 -17.79 -3.65 -0.30
CA PRO A 119 -18.65 -4.08 -1.40
C PRO A 119 -18.24 -5.42 -2.01
N ILE A 120 -16.95 -5.77 -1.94
CA ILE A 120 -16.45 -7.05 -2.44
C ILE A 120 -16.86 -8.17 -1.49
N VAL A 121 -16.81 -7.93 -0.18
CA VAL A 121 -17.23 -8.89 0.85
C VAL A 121 -18.72 -9.17 0.71
N GLU A 122 -19.56 -8.14 0.67
CA GLU A 122 -21.01 -8.28 0.49
C GLU A 122 -21.36 -9.05 -0.79
N PHE A 123 -20.66 -8.76 -1.89
CA PHE A 123 -20.83 -9.50 -3.14
C PHE A 123 -20.48 -10.98 -2.99
N MET A 124 -19.39 -11.32 -2.29
CA MET A 124 -19.00 -12.72 -2.08
C MET A 124 -20.00 -13.46 -1.20
N ILE A 125 -20.52 -12.83 -0.14
CA ILE A 125 -21.59 -13.39 0.70
C ILE A 125 -22.83 -13.70 -0.16
N ALA A 126 -23.27 -12.73 -0.97
CA ALA A 126 -24.39 -12.90 -1.89
C ALA A 126 -24.17 -13.99 -2.97
N ARG A 127 -22.93 -14.47 -3.14
CA ARG A 127 -22.56 -15.55 -4.07
C ARG A 127 -22.25 -16.88 -3.38
N GLY A 128 -22.61 -17.02 -2.10
CA GLY A 128 -22.48 -18.28 -1.37
C GLY A 128 -21.17 -18.42 -0.60
N MET A 129 -20.48 -17.32 -0.30
CA MET A 129 -19.43 -17.32 0.73
C MET A 129 -20.10 -17.35 2.10
N GLU A 130 -19.74 -18.34 2.90
CA GLU A 130 -20.15 -18.43 4.31
C GLU A 130 -19.23 -17.55 5.14
N VAL A 131 -19.80 -16.72 6.02
CA VAL A 131 -19.02 -15.89 6.92
C VAL A 131 -18.30 -16.76 7.96
N LEU A 132 -17.17 -16.28 8.47
CA LEU A 132 -16.32 -17.07 9.37
C LEU A 132 -17.07 -17.51 10.64
N GLU A 133 -17.97 -16.69 11.13
CA GLU A 133 -18.79 -16.93 12.32
C GLU A 133 -19.76 -18.11 12.16
N GLU A 134 -20.20 -18.39 10.93
CA GLU A 134 -21.16 -19.45 10.59
C GLU A 134 -20.45 -20.74 10.11
N TYR A 135 -19.12 -20.70 9.96
CA TYR A 135 -18.37 -21.82 9.40
C TYR A 135 -18.16 -22.95 10.42
N GLU A 136 -18.59 -24.15 10.05
CA GLU A 136 -18.34 -25.39 10.80
C GLU A 136 -17.21 -26.23 10.16
N PRO A 137 -16.00 -26.28 10.77
CA PRO A 137 -14.84 -26.96 10.16
C PRO A 137 -15.00 -28.47 9.99
N LEU A 138 -15.81 -29.10 10.85
CA LEU A 138 -16.05 -30.55 10.82
C LEU A 138 -16.96 -30.94 9.66
N GLN A 139 -17.93 -30.10 9.32
CA GLN A 139 -18.84 -30.34 8.22
C GLN A 139 -18.15 -30.12 6.87
N TYR A 140 -17.26 -29.13 6.81
CA TYR A 140 -16.62 -28.70 5.56
C TYR A 140 -15.09 -28.57 5.65
N PRO A 141 -14.36 -29.66 5.90
CA PRO A 141 -12.91 -29.63 6.15
C PRO A 141 -12.06 -29.19 4.95
N ASN A 142 -12.67 -29.13 3.76
CA ASN A 142 -12.01 -28.81 2.49
C ASN A 142 -12.45 -27.47 1.89
N ALA A 143 -13.26 -26.68 2.61
CA ALA A 143 -13.66 -25.36 2.17
C ALA A 143 -12.43 -24.46 1.98
N THR A 144 -12.48 -23.60 0.96
CA THR A 144 -11.41 -22.64 0.68
C THR A 144 -11.60 -21.39 1.53
N LYS A 145 -10.56 -20.99 2.24
CA LYS A 145 -10.54 -19.79 3.08
C LYS A 145 -10.49 -18.55 2.20
N VAL A 146 -11.29 -17.54 2.52
CA VAL A 146 -11.31 -16.25 1.83
C VAL A 146 -10.70 -15.18 2.72
N PHE A 147 -9.65 -14.53 2.24
CA PHE A 147 -8.95 -13.45 2.92
C PHE A 147 -9.13 -12.13 2.18
N VAL A 148 -9.40 -11.06 2.91
CA VAL A 148 -9.48 -9.70 2.38
C VAL A 148 -8.55 -8.81 3.21
N ASN A 149 -7.54 -8.24 2.57
CA ASN A 149 -6.50 -7.41 3.23
C ASN A 149 -5.84 -8.10 4.44
N GLY A 150 -5.71 -9.43 4.39
CA GLY A 150 -5.12 -10.24 5.46
C GLY A 150 -6.13 -10.74 6.50
N THR A 151 -7.36 -10.23 6.53
CA THR A 151 -8.42 -10.69 7.42
C THR A 151 -9.11 -11.91 6.82
N TRP A 152 -9.25 -13.00 7.58
CA TRP A 152 -10.07 -14.14 7.18
C TRP A 152 -11.55 -13.77 7.35
N VAL A 153 -12.26 -13.61 6.23
CA VAL A 153 -13.67 -13.14 6.24
C VAL A 153 -14.69 -14.27 6.12
N GLY A 154 -14.29 -15.44 5.62
CA GLY A 154 -15.21 -16.54 5.40
C GLY A 154 -14.60 -17.70 4.63
N VAL A 155 -15.45 -18.63 4.21
CA VAL A 155 -15.08 -19.79 3.41
C VAL A 155 -16.01 -19.96 2.21
N HIS A 156 -15.56 -20.73 1.22
CA HIS A 156 -16.40 -21.08 0.08
C HIS A 156 -16.10 -22.52 -0.40
N GLN A 157 -17.15 -23.29 -0.70
CA GLN A 157 -17.04 -24.68 -1.16
C GLN A 157 -16.59 -24.79 -2.62
N ASP A 158 -17.09 -23.90 -3.49
CA ASP A 158 -16.68 -23.79 -4.90
C ASP A 158 -15.84 -22.53 -5.18
N PRO A 159 -14.56 -22.50 -4.77
CA PRO A 159 -13.69 -21.35 -4.98
C PRO A 159 -13.43 -21.07 -6.46
N LYS A 160 -13.54 -22.06 -7.35
CA LYS A 160 -13.27 -21.88 -8.78
C LYS A 160 -14.32 -20.95 -9.38
N ASN A 161 -15.59 -21.18 -9.08
CA ASN A 161 -16.67 -20.31 -9.52
C ASN A 161 -16.57 -18.90 -8.89
N LEU A 162 -16.35 -18.81 -7.57
CA LEU A 162 -16.21 -17.52 -6.88
C LEU A 162 -15.08 -16.66 -7.49
N VAL A 163 -13.90 -17.25 -7.71
CA VAL A 163 -12.74 -16.57 -8.31
C VAL A 163 -13.06 -16.06 -9.71
N ASN A 164 -13.72 -16.87 -10.54
CA ASN A 164 -14.11 -16.46 -11.89
C ASN A 164 -15.10 -15.28 -11.88
N LEU A 165 -16.06 -15.29 -10.95
CA LEU A 165 -17.02 -14.19 -10.79
C LEU A 165 -16.31 -12.89 -10.40
N VAL A 166 -15.47 -12.92 -9.36
CA VAL A 166 -14.74 -11.74 -8.88
C VAL A 166 -13.74 -11.24 -9.92
N GLN A 167 -13.04 -12.14 -10.62
CA GLN A 167 -12.16 -11.76 -11.73
C GLN A 167 -12.94 -11.11 -12.88
N GLY A 168 -14.15 -11.60 -13.17
CA GLY A 168 -15.06 -11.01 -14.16
C GLY A 168 -15.48 -9.59 -13.79
N LEU A 169 -15.80 -9.33 -12.51
CA LEU A 169 -16.10 -7.98 -12.03
C LEU A 169 -14.92 -7.03 -12.25
N ARG A 170 -13.68 -7.48 -11.97
CA ARG A 170 -12.47 -6.67 -12.18
C ARG A 170 -12.22 -6.36 -13.66
N ARG A 171 -12.41 -7.35 -14.53
CA ARG A 171 -12.25 -7.18 -16.00
C ARG A 171 -13.28 -6.23 -16.60
N LYS A 172 -14.47 -6.16 -16.02
CA LYS A 172 -15.53 -5.21 -16.40
C LYS A 172 -15.40 -3.86 -15.69
N ASN A 173 -14.36 -3.68 -14.85
CA ASN A 173 -14.13 -2.50 -14.03
C ASN A 173 -15.31 -2.15 -13.09
N VAL A 174 -16.07 -3.17 -12.65
CA VAL A 174 -17.12 -3.02 -11.61
C VAL A 174 -16.47 -2.89 -10.25
N ILE A 175 -15.45 -3.71 -10.00
CA ILE A 175 -14.49 -3.49 -8.92
C ILE A 175 -13.21 -2.91 -9.53
N SER A 176 -12.51 -2.08 -8.75
CA SER A 176 -11.31 -1.40 -9.24
C SER A 176 -10.28 -2.38 -9.83
N PHE A 177 -9.68 -2.00 -10.96
CA PHE A 177 -8.59 -2.75 -11.57
C PHE A 177 -7.40 -2.94 -10.62
N GLU A 178 -7.27 -2.08 -9.60
CA GLU A 178 -6.27 -2.16 -8.55
C GLU A 178 -6.42 -3.38 -7.66
N VAL A 179 -7.60 -4.00 -7.55
CA VAL A 179 -7.81 -5.13 -6.63
C VAL A 179 -6.96 -6.33 -7.08
N SER A 180 -6.08 -6.81 -6.21
CA SER A 180 -5.29 -8.03 -6.45
C SER A 180 -6.10 -9.25 -6.04
N LEU A 181 -6.08 -10.28 -6.89
CA LEU A 181 -6.80 -11.53 -6.68
C LEU A 181 -5.80 -12.68 -6.79
N VAL A 182 -5.63 -13.44 -5.72
CA VAL A 182 -4.68 -14.57 -5.65
C VAL A 182 -5.42 -15.81 -5.19
N ARG A 183 -5.47 -16.84 -6.04
CA ARG A 183 -6.00 -18.16 -5.68
C ARG A 183 -4.83 -19.10 -5.42
N ASP A 184 -4.61 -19.42 -4.15
CA ASP A 184 -3.67 -20.46 -3.74
C ASP A 184 -4.41 -21.79 -3.61
N ILE A 185 -4.15 -22.69 -4.56
CA ILE A 185 -4.80 -24.01 -4.61
C ILE A 185 -4.24 -24.94 -3.55
N ARG A 186 -2.96 -24.80 -3.20
CA ARG A 186 -2.27 -25.71 -2.26
C ARG A 186 -2.73 -25.46 -0.85
N ASP A 187 -2.75 -24.19 -0.44
CA ASP A 187 -3.13 -23.80 0.92
C ASP A 187 -4.66 -23.63 1.08
N ARG A 188 -5.40 -23.78 -0.03
CA ARG A 188 -6.85 -23.59 -0.15
C ARG A 188 -7.24 -22.20 0.35
N GLU A 189 -6.66 -21.19 -0.29
CA GLU A 189 -6.87 -19.78 0.06
C GLU A 189 -7.21 -18.96 -1.17
N PHE A 190 -8.19 -18.08 -1.03
CA PHE A 190 -8.45 -17.00 -1.97
C PHE A 190 -8.17 -15.67 -1.28
N LYS A 191 -7.11 -14.98 -1.70
CA LYS A 191 -6.64 -13.72 -1.09
C LYS A 191 -6.95 -12.55 -2.00
N ILE A 192 -7.58 -11.54 -1.43
CA ILE A 192 -7.98 -10.31 -2.08
C ILE A 192 -7.26 -9.15 -1.38
N PHE A 193 -6.62 -8.29 -2.15
CA PHE A 193 -5.97 -7.09 -1.62
C PHE A 193 -6.50 -5.85 -2.34
N SER A 194 -7.05 -4.91 -1.56
CA SER A 194 -7.58 -3.63 -2.01
C SER A 194 -6.86 -2.43 -1.36
N ASP A 195 -5.83 -2.68 -0.56
CA ASP A 195 -5.00 -1.69 0.10
C ASP A 195 -4.17 -0.84 -0.88
N ALA A 196 -3.72 0.32 -0.39
CA ALA A 196 -2.85 1.25 -1.08
C ALA A 196 -1.38 0.83 -0.98
N GLY A 197 -0.54 1.30 -1.91
CA GLY A 197 0.91 1.08 -1.87
C GLY A 197 1.41 -0.19 -2.57
N ARG A 198 0.52 -0.97 -3.19
CA ARG A 198 0.91 -2.12 -4.03
C ARG A 198 1.46 -1.63 -5.36
N VAL A 199 2.56 -2.23 -5.79
CA VAL A 199 3.20 -1.95 -7.08
C VAL A 199 2.70 -2.94 -8.14
N MET A 200 2.20 -2.41 -9.24
CA MET A 200 1.47 -3.13 -10.28
C MET A 200 2.09 -2.90 -11.66
N ARG A 201 1.79 -3.81 -12.59
CA ARG A 201 2.12 -3.67 -14.01
C ARG A 201 0.91 -4.02 -14.87
N PRO A 202 0.65 -3.28 -15.96
CA PRO A 202 -0.28 -3.72 -16.99
C PRO A 202 0.31 -4.90 -17.78
N LEU A 203 -0.54 -5.84 -18.18
CA LEU A 203 -0.21 -6.98 -19.05
C LEU A 203 -1.38 -7.25 -20.00
N PHE A 204 -1.08 -7.88 -21.13
CA PHE A 204 -2.12 -8.40 -22.02
C PHE A 204 -2.77 -9.66 -21.42
N THR A 205 -4.09 -9.74 -21.51
CA THR A 205 -4.86 -10.93 -21.17
C THR A 205 -5.02 -11.81 -22.40
N VAL A 206 -4.73 -13.11 -22.26
CA VAL A 206 -4.93 -14.14 -23.29
C VAL A 206 -6.23 -14.89 -23.03
#